data_AF-A0A0R1Y394-F1
#
_entry.id   AF-A0A0R1Y394-F1
#
_cell.length_a   1.000
_cell.length_b   1.000
_cell.length_c   1.000
_cell.angle_alpha   90.00
_cell.angle_beta   90.00
_cell.angle_gamma   90.00
#
_symmetry.space_group_name_H-M   'P 1'
#
loop_
_entity.id
_entity.type
_entity.pdbx_description
1 polymer ?
#
loop_
_entity_poly.entity_id
_entity_poly.type
_entity_poly.pdbx_seq_one_letter_code
_entity_poly.pdbx_strand_id
1 'polypeptide(L)'
;MYTDAATTKPSGVNLTTPYSTWRITRTAAGTSGKVVAYDLGSNQWVKAADVTPSYGSNLTVSDMPQGSVVYSDFKDVTVYSDMQATKPVGKLSTSYDEWTATQVANDNYYGAFTYNLGNSQWVKVSDISLTKPASGVIVVNAGTSVFDSVGKYTGTITDPGAYKVFNVSYINGKQSLQVGDFYQWVAASDGAYYPD
;
A
#
# COMPACT_ATOMS: atom_id res chain seq x y z
N MET A 1 15.42 -17.74 14.69
CA MET A 1 15.62 -17.26 13.30
C MET A 1 15.41 -18.40 12.31
N TYR A 2 15.22 -18.10 11.03
CA TYR A 2 14.90 -19.04 9.95
C TYR A 2 15.86 -18.87 8.78
N THR A 3 16.05 -19.93 7.98
CA THR A 3 16.92 -19.90 6.79
C THR A 3 16.13 -19.61 5.50
N ASP A 4 14.82 -19.40 5.59
CA ASP A 4 13.92 -19.18 4.47
C ASP A 4 12.90 -18.06 4.76
N ALA A 5 12.49 -17.35 3.71
CA ALA A 5 11.54 -16.24 3.75
C ALA A 5 10.14 -16.62 4.24
N ALA A 6 9.73 -17.88 4.02
CA ALA A 6 8.45 -18.39 4.52
C ALA A 6 8.49 -18.72 6.01
N THR A 7 9.65 -18.62 6.66
CA THR A 7 9.88 -18.93 8.08
C THR A 7 9.45 -20.35 8.46
N THR A 8 9.73 -21.31 7.57
CA THR A 8 9.38 -22.73 7.76
C THR A 8 10.58 -23.59 8.18
N LYS A 9 11.80 -23.12 7.94
CA LYS A 9 13.06 -23.82 8.23
C LYS A 9 13.79 -23.11 9.36
N PRO A 10 13.60 -23.52 10.63
CA PRO A 10 14.30 -22.90 11.75
C PRO A 10 15.81 -23.10 11.59
N SER A 11 16.56 -22.02 11.78
CA SER A 11 18.04 -22.05 11.70
C SER A 11 18.71 -22.71 12.91
N GLY A 12 17.97 -22.95 14.00
CA GLY A 12 18.52 -23.40 15.28
C GLY A 12 19.21 -22.28 16.10
N VAL A 13 19.23 -21.04 15.60
CA VAL A 13 19.91 -19.91 16.24
C VAL A 13 18.89 -18.81 16.63
N ASN A 14 19.12 -18.21 17.79
CA ASN A 14 18.38 -17.06 18.31
C ASN A 14 19.06 -15.74 17.94
N LEU A 15 18.30 -14.64 17.95
CA LEU A 15 18.89 -13.31 17.85
C LEU A 15 19.79 -13.04 19.06
N THR A 16 20.91 -12.39 18.82
CA THR A 16 21.85 -12.00 19.88
C THR A 16 21.24 -10.88 20.72
N THR A 17 21.04 -11.10 22.01
CA THR A 17 20.41 -10.13 22.93
C THR A 17 21.17 -8.82 23.25
N PRO A 18 22.47 -8.63 22.94
CA PRO A 18 23.16 -7.35 23.17
C PRO A 18 22.65 -6.18 22.30
N TYR A 19 21.93 -6.47 21.23
CA TYR A 19 21.35 -5.46 20.34
C TYR A 19 19.82 -5.52 20.45
N SER A 20 19.16 -4.37 20.47
CA SER A 20 17.69 -4.26 20.46
C SER A 20 17.13 -3.91 19.08
N THR A 21 18.02 -3.63 18.11
CA THR A 21 17.65 -3.28 16.74
C THR A 21 18.57 -3.99 15.76
N TRP A 22 18.00 -4.43 14.64
CA TRP A 22 18.72 -5.06 13.55
C TRP A 22 18.34 -4.39 12.25
N ARG A 23 19.31 -4.23 11.37
CA ARG A 23 19.06 -3.73 10.02
C ARG A 23 18.32 -4.80 9.23
N ILE A 24 17.17 -4.45 8.69
CA ILE A 24 16.47 -5.29 7.72
C ILE A 24 17.10 -5.04 6.34
N THR A 25 17.38 -6.11 5.62
CA THR A 25 18.01 -6.11 4.30
C THR A 25 17.04 -6.52 3.20
N ARG A 26 16.03 -7.34 3.49
CA ARG A 26 14.94 -7.73 2.59
C ARG A 26 13.65 -7.98 3.38
N THR A 27 12.51 -7.85 2.71
CA THR A 27 11.19 -8.20 3.25
C THR A 27 10.60 -9.36 2.46
N ALA A 28 9.74 -10.16 3.11
CA ALA A 28 8.87 -11.12 2.44
C ALA A 28 7.42 -10.71 2.67
N ALA A 29 6.65 -10.57 1.59
CA ALA A 29 5.22 -10.26 1.65
C ALA A 29 4.38 -11.52 1.43
N GLY A 30 3.27 -11.60 2.15
CA GLY A 30 2.22 -12.60 1.91
C GLY A 30 1.35 -12.24 0.70
N THR A 31 0.37 -13.08 0.40
CA THR A 31 -0.54 -12.92 -0.75
C THR A 31 -1.38 -11.63 -0.72
N SER A 32 -1.57 -11.03 0.46
CA SER A 32 -2.26 -9.74 0.64
C SER A 32 -1.35 -8.52 0.50
N GLY A 33 -0.07 -8.69 0.15
CA GLY A 33 0.94 -7.63 0.16
C GLY A 33 1.47 -7.26 1.54
N LYS A 34 0.89 -7.81 2.62
CA LYS A 34 1.36 -7.59 4.00
C LYS A 34 2.72 -8.26 4.22
N VAL A 35 3.66 -7.55 4.83
CA VAL A 35 4.96 -8.11 5.22
C VAL A 35 4.78 -9.19 6.31
N VAL A 36 5.32 -10.38 6.07
CA VAL A 36 5.22 -11.55 6.96
C VAL A 36 6.57 -11.97 7.55
N ALA A 37 7.69 -11.58 6.94
CA ALA A 37 9.03 -11.84 7.46
C ALA A 37 10.04 -10.77 7.03
N TYR A 38 11.12 -10.66 7.81
CA TYR A 38 12.24 -9.75 7.59
C TYR A 38 13.54 -10.53 7.51
N ASP A 39 14.37 -10.27 6.51
CA ASP A 39 15.75 -10.76 6.42
C ASP A 39 16.69 -9.76 7.06
N LEU A 40 17.43 -10.19 8.07
CA LEU A 40 18.41 -9.37 8.79
C LEU A 40 19.81 -9.41 8.13
N GLY A 41 19.94 -10.11 7.01
CA GLY A 41 21.16 -10.28 6.23
C GLY A 41 21.56 -11.74 6.15
N SER A 42 22.26 -12.12 5.09
CA SER A 42 22.80 -13.48 4.91
C SER A 42 21.74 -14.60 5.00
N ASN A 43 20.50 -14.34 4.54
CA ASN A 43 19.37 -15.26 4.67
C ASN A 43 18.99 -15.60 6.13
N GLN A 44 19.08 -14.62 7.02
CA GLN A 44 18.67 -14.76 8.42
C GLN A 44 17.30 -14.13 8.60
N TRP A 45 16.26 -14.96 8.50
CA TRP A 45 14.88 -14.51 8.51
C TRP A 45 14.27 -14.54 9.92
N VAL A 46 13.44 -13.55 10.22
CA VAL A 46 12.59 -13.49 11.42
C VAL A 46 11.16 -13.21 11.02
N LYS A 47 10.20 -13.74 11.78
CA LYS A 47 8.78 -13.49 11.52
C LYS A 47 8.45 -12.03 11.83
N ALA A 48 7.64 -11.41 10.98
CA ALA A 48 7.21 -10.03 11.19
C ALA A 48 6.33 -9.86 12.44
N ALA A 49 5.68 -10.93 12.90
CA ALA A 49 4.88 -10.92 14.12
C ALA A 49 5.74 -10.90 15.41
N ASP A 50 7.02 -11.28 15.33
CA ASP A 50 7.91 -11.42 16.49
C ASP A 50 8.79 -10.17 16.71
N VAL A 51 8.73 -9.18 15.81
CA VAL A 51 9.56 -7.97 15.85
C VAL A 51 8.75 -6.73 15.46
N THR A 52 9.16 -5.57 15.96
CA THR A 52 8.59 -4.28 15.59
C THR A 52 9.57 -3.55 14.68
N PRO A 53 9.19 -3.20 13.43
CA PRO A 53 10.04 -2.37 12.58
C PRO A 53 10.31 -1.02 13.25
N SER A 54 11.59 -0.66 13.35
CA SER A 54 11.99 0.71 13.64
C SER A 54 12.31 1.36 12.30
N TYR A 55 11.49 2.33 11.91
CA TYR A 55 11.69 3.10 10.69
C TYR A 55 12.80 4.12 10.95
N GLY A 56 13.80 4.15 10.07
CA GLY A 56 14.94 5.05 10.22
C GLY A 56 14.51 6.50 10.01
N SER A 57 15.26 7.45 10.57
CA SER A 57 15.04 8.89 10.38
C SER A 57 15.29 9.38 8.95
N ASN A 58 15.73 8.52 8.02
CA ASN A 58 16.07 8.85 6.64
C ASN A 58 14.91 8.57 5.69
N LEU A 59 13.87 9.40 5.77
CA LEU A 59 12.77 9.39 4.82
C LEU A 59 13.10 10.27 3.62
N THR A 60 12.73 9.83 2.42
CA THR A 60 12.72 10.65 1.19
C THR A 60 11.29 10.98 0.82
N VAL A 61 11.04 12.22 0.39
CA VAL A 61 9.69 12.65 -0.01
C VAL A 61 9.61 12.71 -1.52
N SER A 62 8.55 12.15 -2.08
CA SER A 62 8.20 12.29 -3.50
C SER A 62 6.73 12.66 -3.63
N ASP A 63 6.41 13.38 -4.70
CA ASP A 63 5.02 13.71 -5.01
C ASP A 63 4.24 12.47 -5.45
N MET A 64 2.99 12.39 -5.02
CA MET A 64 2.04 11.41 -5.52
C MET A 64 1.49 11.88 -6.87
N PRO A 65 1.06 10.95 -7.76
CA PRO A 65 0.31 11.35 -8.96
C PRO A 65 -0.85 12.27 -8.61
N GLN A 66 -1.09 13.29 -9.46
CA GLN A 66 -2.18 14.23 -9.24
C GLN A 66 -3.51 13.48 -9.08
N GLY A 67 -4.30 13.84 -8.06
CA GLY A 67 -5.59 13.22 -7.78
C GLY A 67 -5.51 11.87 -7.05
N SER A 68 -4.34 11.51 -6.49
CA SER A 68 -4.22 10.32 -5.63
C SER A 68 -5.08 10.44 -4.37
N VAL A 69 -5.69 9.34 -3.97
CA VAL A 69 -6.57 9.23 -2.81
C VAL A 69 -6.16 8.05 -1.94
N VAL A 70 -6.35 8.20 -0.64
CA VAL A 70 -6.20 7.17 0.39
C VAL A 70 -7.50 7.07 1.20
N TYR A 71 -7.77 5.88 1.72
CA TYR A 71 -9.02 5.51 2.38
C TYR A 71 -8.80 5.20 3.86
N SER A 72 -9.47 5.93 4.75
CA SER A 72 -9.36 5.74 6.20
C SER A 72 -10.22 4.61 6.74
N ASP A 73 -11.07 3.99 5.92
CA ASP A 73 -12.13 3.05 6.29
C ASP A 73 -13.03 3.62 7.40
N PHE A 74 -13.32 4.93 7.35
CA PHE A 74 -14.03 5.67 8.40
C PHE A 74 -13.40 5.55 9.81
N LYS A 75 -12.12 5.18 9.91
CA LYS A 75 -11.38 5.09 11.18
C LYS A 75 -10.81 6.45 11.58
N ASP A 76 -10.61 6.65 12.87
CA ASP A 76 -10.04 7.85 13.46
C ASP A 76 -8.50 7.84 13.39
N VAL A 77 -7.97 7.86 12.16
CA VAL A 77 -6.53 7.81 11.87
C VAL A 77 -5.80 9.01 12.45
N THR A 78 -4.66 8.78 13.11
CA THR A 78 -3.86 9.86 13.71
C THR A 78 -3.15 10.67 12.63
N VAL A 79 -3.26 11.99 12.72
CA VAL A 79 -2.54 12.95 11.88
C VAL A 79 -1.34 13.48 12.62
N TYR A 80 -0.21 13.56 11.93
CA TYR A 80 1.08 14.02 12.42
C TYR A 80 1.51 15.27 11.66
N SER A 81 2.24 16.16 12.34
CA SER A 81 2.82 17.36 11.71
C SER A 81 4.17 17.10 11.01
N ASP A 82 4.70 15.90 11.13
CA ASP A 82 5.99 15.48 10.61
C ASP A 82 5.88 14.12 9.89
N MET A 83 6.65 13.95 8.82
CA MET A 83 6.67 12.71 8.04
C MET A 83 7.17 11.49 8.82
N GLN A 84 7.95 11.70 9.89
CA GLN A 84 8.42 10.64 10.79
C GLN A 84 7.30 10.11 11.71
N ALA A 85 6.13 10.75 11.69
CA ALA A 85 4.98 10.40 12.52
C ALA A 85 5.31 10.37 14.03
N THR A 86 6.05 11.38 14.50
CA THR A 86 6.47 11.53 15.90
C THR A 86 5.70 12.61 16.66
N LYS A 87 5.08 13.56 15.96
CA LYS A 87 4.37 14.71 16.53
C LYS A 87 2.89 14.70 16.14
N PRO A 88 2.04 13.95 16.88
CA PRO A 88 0.62 13.89 16.60
C PRO A 88 -0.04 15.27 16.81
N VAL A 89 -0.93 15.66 15.91
CA VAL A 89 -1.61 16.96 15.91
C VAL A 89 -3.14 16.85 15.80
N GLY A 90 -3.67 15.66 15.56
CA GLY A 90 -5.11 15.45 15.48
C GLY A 90 -5.47 14.08 14.96
N LYS A 91 -6.74 13.93 14.56
CA LYS A 91 -7.27 12.73 13.93
C LYS A 91 -8.12 13.09 12.72
N LEU A 92 -8.16 12.19 11.74
CA LEU A 92 -9.12 12.26 10.64
C LEU A 92 -10.55 12.12 11.17
N SER A 93 -11.49 12.77 10.49
CA SER A 93 -12.91 12.62 10.80
C SER A 93 -13.41 11.25 10.34
N THR A 94 -14.21 10.59 11.17
CA THR A 94 -14.86 9.32 10.84
C THR A 94 -16.13 9.48 10.00
N SER A 95 -16.52 10.72 9.69
CA SER A 95 -17.63 11.01 8.76
C SER A 95 -17.21 10.94 7.30
N TYR A 96 -15.91 10.91 7.03
CA TYR A 96 -15.32 10.84 5.69
C TYR A 96 -14.36 9.66 5.61
N ASP A 97 -14.17 9.16 4.39
CA ASP A 97 -13.34 7.99 4.12
C ASP A 97 -12.24 8.29 3.09
N GLU A 98 -12.52 9.15 2.11
CA GLU A 98 -11.59 9.49 1.04
C GLU A 98 -10.81 10.76 1.37
N TRP A 99 -9.48 10.67 1.27
CA TRP A 99 -8.56 11.77 1.54
C TRP A 99 -7.58 11.92 0.38
N THR A 100 -7.43 13.14 -0.13
CA THR A 100 -6.42 13.41 -1.16
C THR A 100 -5.02 13.29 -0.56
N ALA A 101 -4.15 12.51 -1.19
CA ALA A 101 -2.74 12.40 -0.85
C ALA A 101 -1.91 13.15 -1.90
N THR A 102 -1.06 14.08 -1.44
CA THR A 102 -0.23 14.91 -2.33
C THR A 102 1.21 14.42 -2.40
N GLN A 103 1.71 13.82 -1.32
CA GLN A 103 3.08 13.32 -1.24
C GLN A 103 3.14 12.01 -0.45
N VAL A 104 4.23 11.28 -0.65
CA VAL A 104 4.58 10.10 0.13
C VAL A 104 5.99 10.27 0.67
N ALA A 105 6.17 10.00 1.96
CA ALA A 105 7.48 9.82 2.54
C ALA A 105 7.83 8.33 2.48
N ASN A 106 8.90 8.01 1.76
CA ASN A 106 9.42 6.66 1.61
C ASN A 106 10.59 6.46 2.56
N ASP A 107 10.51 5.38 3.33
CA ASP A 107 11.70 4.80 3.94
C ASP A 107 12.49 4.07 2.85
N ASN A 108 13.78 4.34 2.76
CA ASN A 108 14.67 3.77 1.74
C ASN A 108 14.74 2.23 1.75
N TYR A 109 14.24 1.57 2.80
CA TYR A 109 14.24 0.12 2.96
C TYR A 109 12.85 -0.51 2.91
N TYR A 110 11.82 0.18 3.41
CA TYR A 110 10.46 -0.39 3.52
C TYR A 110 9.45 0.20 2.52
N GLY A 111 9.85 1.20 1.73
CA GLY A 111 8.95 1.90 0.81
C GLY A 111 8.12 2.95 1.53
N ALA A 112 6.89 3.17 1.06
CA ALA A 112 6.01 4.19 1.61
C ALA A 112 5.83 4.02 3.13
N PHE A 113 5.96 5.12 3.88
CA PHE A 113 5.88 5.15 5.35
C PHE A 113 4.75 6.07 5.85
N THR A 114 4.65 7.27 5.28
CA THR A 114 3.53 8.18 5.54
C THR A 114 3.04 8.81 4.24
N TYR A 115 1.75 9.13 4.19
CA TYR A 115 1.16 9.97 3.14
C TYR A 115 0.91 11.37 3.69
N ASN A 116 1.25 12.39 2.90
CA ASN A 116 0.89 13.78 3.17
C ASN A 116 -0.47 14.06 2.56
N LEU A 117 -1.42 14.47 3.38
CA LEU A 117 -2.78 14.86 2.96
C LEU A 117 -2.88 16.35 2.60
N GLY A 118 -1.74 17.04 2.55
CA GLY A 118 -1.64 18.49 2.35
C GLY A 118 -1.34 19.23 3.65
N ASN A 119 -0.74 20.42 3.53
CA ASN A 119 -0.39 21.28 4.67
C ASN A 119 0.46 20.59 5.76
N SER A 120 1.35 19.67 5.36
CA SER A 120 2.19 18.87 6.28
C SER A 120 1.38 18.03 7.27
N GLN A 121 0.23 17.52 6.84
CA GLN A 121 -0.58 16.56 7.59
C GLN A 121 -0.25 15.16 7.13
N TRP A 122 0.51 14.44 7.95
CA TRP A 122 1.02 13.11 7.63
C TRP A 122 0.21 12.03 8.34
N VAL A 123 -0.13 10.97 7.62
CA VAL A 123 -0.76 9.76 8.17
C VAL A 123 0.08 8.55 7.83
N LYS A 124 0.13 7.57 8.73
CA LYS A 124 0.92 6.34 8.51
C LYS A 124 0.25 5.46 7.47
N VAL A 125 1.05 4.88 6.57
CA VAL A 125 0.57 3.88 5.60
C VAL A 125 -0.01 2.63 6.27
N SER A 126 0.37 2.33 7.52
CA SER A 126 -0.18 1.20 8.27
C SER A 126 -1.63 1.38 8.69
N ASP A 127 -2.11 2.63 8.69
CA ASP A 127 -3.38 3.02 9.27
C ASP A 127 -4.39 3.45 8.19
N ILE A 128 -3.99 3.42 6.91
CA ILE A 128 -4.77 3.91 5.76
C ILE A 128 -4.53 3.03 4.52
N SER A 129 -5.50 2.94 3.61
CA SER A 129 -5.42 2.08 2.43
C SER A 129 -5.34 2.89 1.13
N LEU A 130 -4.62 2.41 0.11
CA LEU A 130 -4.65 3.00 -1.24
C LEU A 130 -5.82 2.50 -2.10
N THR A 131 -6.45 1.41 -1.66
CA THR A 131 -7.56 0.77 -2.36
C THR A 131 -8.70 0.55 -1.37
N LYS A 132 -9.92 0.57 -1.87
CA LYS A 132 -11.11 0.23 -1.11
C LYS A 132 -11.88 -0.89 -1.79
N PRO A 133 -12.46 -1.85 -1.06
CA PRO A 133 -13.37 -2.83 -1.64
C PRO A 133 -14.52 -2.14 -2.39
N ALA A 134 -14.80 -2.63 -3.59
CA ALA A 134 -15.91 -2.19 -4.42
C ALA A 134 -16.55 -3.40 -5.10
N SER A 135 -17.82 -3.30 -5.43
CA SER A 135 -18.62 -4.38 -6.02
C SER A 135 -19.45 -3.87 -7.20
N GLY A 136 -20.06 -4.78 -7.95
CA GLY A 136 -20.75 -4.49 -9.19
C GLY A 136 -19.97 -4.92 -10.43
N VAL A 137 -20.35 -4.34 -11.56
CA VAL A 137 -19.86 -4.73 -12.89
C VAL A 137 -19.51 -3.49 -13.70
N ILE A 138 -18.38 -3.52 -14.39
CA ILE A 138 -18.06 -2.54 -15.44
C ILE A 138 -18.11 -3.20 -16.81
N VAL A 139 -18.79 -2.56 -17.77
CA VAL A 139 -18.81 -2.96 -19.18
C VAL A 139 -17.77 -2.16 -19.94
N VAL A 140 -16.78 -2.85 -20.52
CA VAL A 140 -15.64 -2.25 -21.25
C VAL A 140 -15.50 -2.85 -22.64
N ASN A 141 -14.88 -2.10 -23.55
CA ASN A 141 -14.60 -2.53 -24.93
C ASN A 141 -13.21 -3.18 -25.04
N ALA A 142 -12.99 -3.94 -26.11
CA ALA A 142 -11.65 -4.36 -26.48
C ALA A 142 -10.78 -3.13 -26.77
N GLY A 143 -9.51 -3.17 -26.37
CA GLY A 143 -8.58 -2.05 -26.49
C GLY A 143 -8.60 -1.06 -25.31
N THR A 144 -9.53 -1.18 -24.35
CA THR A 144 -9.47 -0.42 -23.09
C THR A 144 -8.13 -0.67 -22.40
N SER A 145 -7.41 0.41 -22.05
CA SER A 145 -6.09 0.31 -21.41
C SER A 145 -6.20 -0.26 -20.00
N VAL A 146 -5.23 -1.09 -19.64
CA VAL A 146 -5.12 -1.75 -18.35
C VAL A 146 -3.82 -1.34 -17.69
N PHE A 147 -3.89 -1.07 -16.39
CA PHE A 147 -2.77 -0.68 -15.54
C PHE A 147 -2.65 -1.59 -14.32
N ASP A 148 -1.48 -1.59 -13.69
CA ASP A 148 -1.32 -2.09 -12.33
C ASP A 148 -1.74 -1.05 -11.28
N SER A 149 -1.74 -1.43 -10.00
CA SER A 149 -2.16 -0.56 -8.89
C SER A 149 -1.27 0.67 -8.68
N VAL A 150 -0.10 0.74 -9.33
CA VAL A 150 0.83 1.89 -9.25
C VAL A 150 0.82 2.73 -10.53
N GLY A 151 -0.05 2.41 -11.49
CA GLY A 151 -0.25 3.19 -12.71
C GLY A 151 0.67 2.83 -13.87
N LYS A 152 1.40 1.72 -13.78
CA LYS A 152 2.16 1.20 -14.92
C LYS A 152 1.21 0.49 -15.88
N TYR A 153 1.35 0.79 -17.17
CA TYR A 153 0.60 0.10 -18.23
C TYR A 153 0.95 -1.40 -18.26
N THR A 154 -0.07 -2.25 -18.25
CA THR A 154 0.07 -3.72 -18.26
C THR A 154 -0.51 -4.36 -19.52
N GLY A 155 -1.35 -3.65 -20.26
CA GLY A 155 -1.91 -4.13 -21.53
C GLY A 155 -3.25 -3.50 -21.87
N THR A 156 -4.08 -4.25 -22.60
CA THR A 156 -5.45 -3.87 -22.95
C THR A 156 -6.41 -5.01 -22.71
N ILE A 157 -7.69 -4.69 -22.50
CA ILE A 157 -8.79 -5.66 -22.56
C ILE A 157 -8.83 -6.27 -23.97
N THR A 158 -8.79 -7.60 -24.06
CA THR A 158 -8.90 -8.33 -25.33
C THR A 158 -10.34 -8.76 -25.60
N ASP A 159 -11.04 -9.22 -24.57
CA ASP A 159 -12.42 -9.70 -24.67
C ASP A 159 -13.38 -8.62 -24.13
N PRO A 160 -14.18 -7.96 -24.97
CA PRO A 160 -15.11 -6.94 -24.51
C PRO A 160 -16.23 -7.58 -23.69
N GLY A 161 -16.80 -6.84 -22.74
CA GLY A 161 -17.95 -7.30 -21.98
C GLY A 161 -17.97 -6.80 -20.54
N ALA A 162 -18.76 -7.50 -19.74
CA ALA A 162 -18.99 -7.24 -18.32
C ALA A 162 -17.89 -7.89 -17.47
N TYR A 163 -17.19 -7.08 -16.67
CA TYR A 163 -16.19 -7.52 -15.71
C TYR A 163 -16.64 -7.22 -14.29
N LYS A 164 -16.48 -8.19 -13.40
CA LYS A 164 -16.72 -8.00 -11.97
C LYS A 164 -15.70 -7.03 -11.39
N VAL A 165 -16.16 -6.09 -10.57
CA VAL A 165 -15.32 -5.18 -9.81
C VAL A 165 -15.01 -5.75 -8.44
N PHE A 166 -13.76 -5.62 -8.01
CA PHE A 166 -13.29 -6.10 -6.70
C PHE A 166 -12.85 -4.98 -5.77
N ASN A 167 -12.23 -3.94 -6.33
CA ASN A 167 -11.68 -2.81 -5.60
C ASN A 167 -11.74 -1.54 -6.44
N VAL A 168 -11.69 -0.39 -5.78
CA VAL A 168 -11.53 0.93 -6.36
C VAL A 168 -10.27 1.61 -5.82
N SER A 169 -9.62 2.40 -6.66
CA SER A 169 -8.48 3.25 -6.31
C SER A 169 -8.42 4.46 -7.25
N TYR A 170 -7.44 5.34 -7.04
CA TYR A 170 -7.11 6.42 -7.97
C TYR A 170 -5.74 6.16 -8.58
N ILE A 171 -5.73 5.89 -9.88
CA ILE A 171 -4.54 5.54 -10.65
C ILE A 171 -4.39 6.56 -11.77
N ASN A 172 -3.21 7.20 -11.85
CA ASN A 172 -2.93 8.26 -12.83
C ASN A 172 -4.00 9.37 -12.84
N GLY A 173 -4.51 9.73 -11.64
CA GLY A 173 -5.53 10.77 -11.46
C GLY A 173 -6.94 10.38 -11.89
N LYS A 174 -7.18 9.11 -12.21
CA LYS A 174 -8.50 8.59 -12.57
C LYS A 174 -8.96 7.56 -11.55
N GLN A 175 -10.22 7.65 -11.14
CA GLN A 175 -10.86 6.55 -10.43
C GLN A 175 -10.81 5.30 -11.31
N SER A 176 -10.21 4.24 -10.77
CA SER A 176 -9.93 3.00 -11.48
C SER A 176 -10.47 1.81 -10.71
N LEU A 177 -10.98 0.83 -11.44
CA LEU A 177 -11.65 -0.35 -10.92
C LEU A 177 -10.81 -1.58 -11.21
N GLN A 178 -10.60 -2.40 -10.19
CA GLN A 178 -9.93 -3.69 -10.36
C GLN A 178 -10.93 -4.69 -10.94
N VAL A 179 -10.59 -5.25 -12.11
CA VAL A 179 -11.46 -6.15 -12.88
C VAL A 179 -10.92 -7.58 -13.00
N GLY A 180 -9.80 -7.87 -12.32
CA GLY A 180 -9.20 -9.19 -12.25
C GLY A 180 -8.12 -9.24 -11.18
N ASP A 181 -6.89 -9.59 -11.55
CA ASP A 181 -5.78 -9.69 -10.61
C ASP A 181 -5.19 -8.30 -10.24
N PHE A 182 -4.07 -8.31 -9.51
CA PHE A 182 -3.40 -7.09 -9.04
C PHE A 182 -2.92 -6.17 -10.17
N TYR A 183 -2.77 -6.70 -11.39
CA TYR A 183 -2.25 -6.00 -12.57
C TYR A 183 -3.37 -5.58 -13.54
N GLN A 184 -4.64 -5.75 -13.14
CA GLN A 184 -5.78 -5.51 -14.01
C GLN A 184 -6.73 -4.44 -13.46
N TRP A 185 -6.33 -3.18 -13.68
CA TRP A 185 -7.12 -1.99 -13.35
C TRP A 185 -7.51 -1.23 -14.62
N VAL A 186 -8.78 -0.86 -14.72
CA VAL A 186 -9.32 -0.03 -15.80
C VAL A 186 -9.87 1.28 -15.23
N ALA A 187 -9.71 2.39 -15.93
CA ALA A 187 -10.33 3.63 -15.49
C ALA A 187 -11.85 3.51 -15.58
N ALA A 188 -12.57 3.94 -14.54
CA ALA A 188 -14.04 3.90 -14.51
C ALA A 188 -14.66 4.71 -15.66
N SER A 189 -13.94 5.73 -16.14
CA SER A 189 -14.32 6.56 -17.30
C SER A 189 -14.30 5.82 -18.65
N ASP A 190 -13.62 4.67 -18.72
CA ASP A 190 -13.38 3.96 -19.98
C ASP A 190 -14.43 2.86 -20.23
N GLY A 191 -15.48 2.82 -19.41
CA GLY A 191 -16.59 1.88 -19.51
C GLY A 191 -17.86 2.37 -18.80
N ALA A 192 -18.90 1.54 -18.82
CA ALA A 192 -20.13 1.77 -18.07
C ALA A 192 -20.09 0.96 -16.77
N TYR A 193 -19.92 1.64 -15.63
CA TYR A 193 -19.87 1.00 -14.31
C TYR A 193 -21.24 1.00 -13.62
N TYR A 194 -21.64 -0.18 -13.15
CA TYR A 194 -22.87 -0.44 -12.41
C TYR A 194 -22.48 -0.96 -11.01
N PRO A 195 -22.40 -0.09 -9.99
CA PRO A 195 -22.13 -0.51 -8.62
C PRO A 195 -23.31 -1.30 -8.03
N ASP A 196 -23.00 -2.24 -7.13
CA ASP A 196 -24.00 -2.95 -6.32
C ASP A 196 -24.47 -2.12 -5.11
#